data_AF-A0A9D4LKQ5-F1
#
_entry.id   AF-A0A9D4LKQ5-F1
#
_cell.length_a   1.000
_cell.length_b   1.000
_cell.length_c   1.000
_cell.angle_alpha   90.00
_cell.angle_beta   90.00
_cell.angle_gamma   90.00
#
_symmetry.space_group_name_H-M   'P 1'
#
loop_
_entity.id
_entity.type
_entity.pdbx_description
1 polymer ?
#
loop_
_entity_poly.entity_id
_entity_poly.type
_entity_poly.pdbx_seq_one_letter_code
_entity_poly.pdbx_strand_id
1 'polypeptide(L)'
;MDGWMDGWMDGWMDGWMDGWMDGWMDGWMDGWMDGWMDGWMDGWMDGWMDGWMDGWMDGWMDGWMDGWMDGWMDGWMDGWMDGWMDGWMDGWMDGWMDGWMDR
;
A
#
# COMPACT_ATOMS: atom_id res chain seq x y z
N MET A 1 33.07 16.88 -65.81
CA MET A 1 33.40 17.31 -64.43
C MET A 1 32.28 16.89 -63.49
N ASP A 2 31.52 15.87 -63.88
CA ASP A 2 30.09 15.80 -63.54
C ASP A 2 29.83 14.69 -62.52
N GLY A 3 30.58 13.57 -62.61
CA GLY A 3 30.48 12.48 -61.63
C GLY A 3 30.99 12.79 -60.21
N TRP A 4 31.74 13.90 -60.02
CA TRP A 4 32.15 14.33 -58.68
C TRP A 4 31.07 15.14 -57.97
N MET A 5 30.23 15.87 -58.71
CA MET A 5 29.06 16.55 -58.15
C MET A 5 27.95 15.55 -57.86
N ASP A 6 27.71 14.61 -58.78
CA ASP A 6 26.68 13.58 -58.60
C ASP A 6 26.98 12.67 -57.39
N GLY A 7 28.21 12.15 -57.28
CA GLY A 7 28.58 11.31 -56.14
C GLY A 7 28.61 12.02 -54.79
N TRP A 8 28.78 13.35 -54.77
CA TRP A 8 28.73 14.13 -53.53
C TRP A 8 27.30 14.47 -53.13
N MET A 9 26.41 14.75 -54.10
CA MET A 9 24.98 14.91 -53.86
C MET A 9 24.32 13.62 -53.38
N ASP A 10 24.61 12.49 -54.03
CA ASP A 10 24.06 11.19 -53.68
C ASP A 10 24.51 10.76 -52.28
N GLY A 11 25.81 10.82 -52.00
CA GLY A 11 26.33 10.44 -50.67
C GLY A 11 25.85 11.34 -49.53
N TRP A 12 25.55 12.61 -49.82
CA TRP A 12 25.01 13.54 -48.82
C TRP A 12 23.51 13.35 -48.61
N MET A 13 22.73 13.10 -49.68
CA MET A 13 21.31 12.78 -49.57
C MET A 13 21.10 11.44 -48.85
N ASP A 14 21.84 10.40 -49.22
CA ASP A 14 21.71 9.08 -48.60
C ASP A 14 22.13 9.12 -47.13
N GLY A 15 23.31 9.69 -46.82
CA GLY A 15 23.79 9.76 -45.45
C GLY A 15 22.92 10.65 -44.53
N TRP A 16 22.29 11.68 -45.08
CA TRP A 16 21.38 12.54 -44.32
C TRP A 16 19.98 11.92 -44.18
N MET A 17 19.44 11.29 -45.22
CA MET A 17 18.16 10.58 -45.12
C MET A 17 18.26 9.40 -44.16
N ASP A 18 19.28 8.55 -44.29
CA ASP A 18 19.45 7.38 -43.44
C ASP A 18 19.71 7.81 -41.99
N GLY A 19 20.66 8.72 -41.77
CA GLY A 19 20.99 9.17 -40.42
C GLY A 19 19.87 9.92 -39.71
N TRP A 20 19.05 10.67 -40.45
CA TRP A 20 17.92 11.39 -39.88
C TRP A 20 16.68 10.51 -39.71
N MET A 21 16.36 9.63 -40.68
CA MET A 21 15.25 8.68 -40.52
C MET A 21 15.53 7.69 -39.41
N ASP A 22 16.71 7.07 -39.38
CA ASP A 22 17.05 6.07 -38.36
C ASP A 22 17.13 6.73 -36.98
N GLY A 23 17.86 7.85 -36.85
CA GLY A 23 18.01 8.53 -35.56
C GLY A 23 16.69 9.11 -35.02
N TRP A 24 15.79 9.56 -35.89
CA TRP A 24 14.49 10.09 -35.47
C TRP A 24 13.47 8.98 -35.21
N MET A 25 13.40 7.94 -36.05
CA MET A 25 12.53 6.79 -35.79
C MET A 25 12.96 6.07 -34.53
N ASP A 26 14.23 5.69 -34.39
CA ASP A 26 14.71 4.95 -33.23
C ASP A 26 14.56 5.79 -31.95
N GLY A 27 15.01 7.05 -31.97
CA GLY A 27 14.95 7.90 -30.78
C GLY A 27 13.52 8.25 -30.35
N TRP A 28 12.60 8.44 -31.29
CA TRP A 28 11.20 8.73 -30.97
C TRP A 28 10.44 7.47 -30.57
N MET A 29 10.68 6.35 -31.26
CA MET A 29 9.98 5.09 -31.02
C MET A 29 10.44 4.46 -29.71
N ASP A 30 11.75 4.43 -29.44
CA ASP A 30 12.31 3.94 -28.16
C ASP A 30 11.93 4.87 -27.02
N GLY A 31 12.15 6.18 -27.17
CA GLY A 31 11.85 7.14 -26.10
C GLY A 31 10.36 7.22 -25.74
N TRP A 32 9.47 7.05 -26.72
CA TRP A 32 8.03 7.05 -26.47
C TRP A 32 7.52 5.69 -25.97
N MET A 33 8.00 4.56 -26.52
CA MET A 33 7.63 3.24 -26.01
C MET A 33 8.14 3.04 -24.59
N ASP A 34 9.42 3.30 -24.32
CA ASP A 34 10.01 3.09 -23.00
C ASP A 34 9.41 4.08 -22.00
N GLY A 35 9.35 5.38 -22.32
CA GLY A 35 8.81 6.38 -21.39
C GLY A 35 7.33 6.19 -21.08
N TRP A 36 6.54 5.70 -22.04
CA TRP A 36 5.11 5.45 -21.83
C TRP A 36 4.84 4.09 -21.19
N MET A 37 5.54 3.02 -21.60
CA MET A 37 5.42 1.71 -20.93
C MET A 37 5.93 1.80 -19.50
N ASP A 38 7.14 2.28 -19.26
CA ASP A 38 7.72 2.31 -17.92
C ASP A 38 6.92 3.25 -17.02
N GLY A 39 6.64 4.48 -17.49
CA GLY A 39 5.90 5.46 -16.68
C GLY A 39 4.47 5.04 -16.34
N TRP A 40 3.77 4.36 -17.27
CA TRP A 40 2.41 3.89 -17.02
C TRP A 40 2.37 2.58 -16.24
N MET A 41 3.29 1.66 -16.53
CA MET A 41 3.36 0.35 -15.88
C MET A 41 3.87 0.48 -14.45
N ASP A 42 4.93 1.26 -14.20
CA ASP A 42 5.43 1.53 -12.85
C ASP A 42 4.44 2.38 -12.06
N GLY A 43 3.94 3.48 -12.63
CA GLY A 43 3.01 4.37 -11.92
C GLY A 43 1.69 3.71 -11.56
N TRP A 44 1.20 2.79 -12.40
CA TRP A 44 -0.03 2.05 -12.14
C TRP A 44 0.18 0.82 -11.25
N MET A 45 1.28 0.07 -11.44
CA MET A 45 1.61 -1.04 -10.53
C MET A 45 1.92 -0.51 -9.14
N ASP A 46 2.84 0.44 -8.98
CA ASP A 46 3.25 0.93 -7.67
C ASP A 46 2.07 1.63 -6.98
N GLY A 47 1.38 2.54 -7.66
CA GLY A 47 0.26 3.27 -7.08
C GLY A 47 -0.93 2.39 -6.66
N TRP A 48 -1.22 1.34 -7.43
CA TRP A 48 -2.30 0.42 -7.12
C TRP A 48 -1.88 -0.62 -6.07
N MET A 49 -0.67 -1.15 -6.18
CA MET A 49 -0.15 -2.17 -5.29
C MET A 49 0.14 -1.59 -3.90
N ASP A 50 0.83 -0.45 -3.81
CA ASP A 50 1.08 0.23 -2.53
C ASP A 50 -0.24 0.73 -1.92
N GLY A 51 -1.07 1.44 -2.69
CA GLY A 51 -2.30 2.01 -2.16
C GLY A 51 -3.32 0.96 -1.70
N TRP A 52 -3.40 -0.18 -2.38
CA TRP A 52 -4.30 -1.26 -1.99
C TRP A 52 -3.72 -2.13 -0.88
N MET A 53 -2.43 -2.44 -0.94
CA MET A 53 -1.77 -3.29 0.04
C MET A 53 -1.61 -2.55 1.37
N ASP A 54 -1.12 -1.31 1.38
CA ASP A 54 -1.01 -0.51 2.61
C ASP A 54 -2.39 -0.19 3.18
N GLY A 55 -3.32 0.31 2.34
CA GLY A 55 -4.65 0.69 2.81
C GLY A 55 -5.47 -0.49 3.36
N TRP A 56 -5.33 -1.68 2.78
CA TRP A 56 -6.01 -2.88 3.25
C TRP A 56 -5.31 -3.50 4.45
N MET A 57 -3.97 -3.55 4.44
CA MET A 57 -3.19 -4.15 5.51
C MET A 57 -3.24 -3.29 6.77
N ASP A 58 -3.05 -1.96 6.67
CA ASP A 58 -3.16 -1.04 7.81
C ASP A 58 -4.60 -1.00 8.32
N GLY A 59 -5.58 -0.80 7.43
CA GLY A 59 -6.99 -0.69 7.83
C GLY A 59 -7.55 -1.95 8.47
N TRP A 60 -7.14 -3.14 8.00
CA TRP A 60 -7.56 -4.41 8.58
C TRP A 60 -6.77 -4.75 9.83
N MET A 61 -5.46 -4.55 9.84
CA MET A 61 -4.60 -4.89 10.96
C MET A 61 -4.85 -3.95 12.14
N ASP A 62 -4.89 -2.63 11.93
CA ASP A 62 -5.19 -1.66 13.00
C ASP A 62 -6.64 -1.83 13.47
N GLY A 63 -7.62 -1.87 12.56
CA GLY A 63 -9.03 -1.97 12.93
C GLY A 63 -9.39 -3.27 13.67
N TRP A 64 -8.77 -4.39 13.28
CA TRP A 64 -9.00 -5.68 13.93
C TRP A 64 -8.20 -5.82 15.22
N MET A 65 -6.94 -5.38 15.23
CA MET A 65 -6.07 -5.49 16.40
C MET A 65 -6.51 -4.54 17.50
N ASP A 66 -6.80 -3.26 17.20
CA ASP A 66 -7.31 -2.31 18.19
C ASP A 66 -8.71 -2.73 18.66
N GLY A 67 -9.63 -3.03 17.74
CA GLY A 67 -11.00 -3.41 18.12
C GLY A 67 -11.09 -4.70 18.93
N TRP A 68 -10.23 -5.68 18.65
CA TRP A 68 -10.18 -6.93 19.41
C TRP A 68 -9.42 -6.78 20.73
N MET A 69 -8.30 -6.06 20.73
CA MET A 69 -7.48 -5.87 21.92
C MET A 69 -8.19 -4.97 22.93
N ASP A 70 -8.75 -3.83 22.51
CA ASP A 70 -9.54 -2.94 23.38
C ASP A 70 -10.81 -3.65 23.85
N GLY A 71 -11.59 -4.24 22.94
CA GLY A 71 -12.84 -4.89 23.29
C GLY A 71 -12.68 -6.10 24.21
N TRP A 72 -11.60 -6.88 24.05
CA TRP A 72 -11.31 -8.02 24.91
C TRP A 72 -10.68 -7.60 26.23
N MET A 73 -9.76 -6.63 26.21
CA MET A 73 -9.09 -6.16 27.41
C MET A 73 -10.04 -5.38 28.30
N ASP A 74 -10.82 -4.45 27.77
CA ASP A 74 -11.84 -3.72 28.53
C ASP A 74 -12.94 -4.67 29.01
N GLY A 75 -13.49 -5.50 28.13
CA GLY A 75 -14.58 -6.42 28.50
C GLY A 75 -14.18 -7.48 29.54
N TRP A 76 -12.95 -7.98 29.47
CA TRP A 76 -12.44 -8.95 30.44
C TRP A 76 -12.03 -8.29 31.75
N MET A 77 -11.38 -7.12 31.68
CA MET A 77 -10.90 -6.41 32.86
C MET A 77 -12.07 -5.82 33.64
N ASP A 78 -13.02 -5.15 32.98
CA ASP A 78 -14.24 -4.63 33.62
C ASP A 78 -15.10 -5.79 34.13
N GLY A 79 -15.38 -6.81 33.30
CA GLY A 79 -16.22 -7.93 33.70
C GLY A 79 -15.65 -8.77 34.85
N TRP A 80 -14.33 -8.95 34.90
CA TRP A 80 -13.68 -9.68 36.00
C TRP A 80 -13.56 -8.82 37.24
N MET A 81 -13.23 -7.53 37.11
CA MET A 81 -13.06 -6.63 38.23
C MET A 81 -14.40 -6.32 38.89
N ASP A 82 -15.44 -5.99 38.11
CA ASP A 82 -16.80 -5.78 38.63
C ASP A 82 -17.37 -7.08 39.19
N GLY A 83 -17.31 -8.18 38.44
CA GLY A 83 -17.89 -9.46 38.87
C GLY A 83 -17.21 -10.05 40.12
N TRP A 84 -15.90 -9.89 40.27
CA TRP A 84 -15.17 -10.35 41.45
C TRP A 84 -15.36 -9.41 42.64
N MET A 85 -15.35 -8.10 42.40
CA MET A 85 -15.49 -7.11 43.47
C MET A 85 -16.91 -7.08 44.02
N ASP A 86 -17.93 -7.13 43.16
CA ASP A 86 -19.34 -7.22 43.56
C ASP A 86 -19.62 -8.58 44.21
N GLY A 87 -19.22 -9.69 43.58
CA GLY A 87 -19.46 -11.03 44.11
C GLY A 87 -18.77 -11.30 45.45
N TRP A 88 -17.58 -10.72 45.67
CA TRP A 88 -16.86 -10.83 46.93
C TRP A 88 -17.41 -9.87 48.00
N MET A 89 -17.75 -8.63 47.65
CA MET A 89 -18.38 -7.70 48.59
C MET A 89 -19.76 -8.19 49.03
N ASP A 90 -20.61 -8.61 48.10
CA ASP A 90 -21.96 -9.11 48.38
C ASP A 90 -21.89 -10.42 49.17
N GLY A 91 -21.10 -11.38 48.71
CA GLY A 91 -20.97 -12.67 49.40
C GLY A 91 -20.36 -12.57 50.79
N TRP A 92 -19.44 -11.61 51.01
CA TRP A 92 -18.85 -11.37 52.33
C TRP A 92 -19.78 -10.56 53.22
N MET A 93 -20.46 -9.52 52.72
CA MET A 93 -21.44 -8.75 53.51
C MET A 93 -22.63 -9.62 53.92
N ASP A 94 -23.20 -10.39 52.98
CA ASP A 94 -24.36 -11.26 53.24
C ASP A 94 -23.98 -12.38 54.22
N GLY A 95 -22.86 -13.07 53.97
CA GLY A 95 -22.41 -14.14 54.86
C GLY A 95 -22.03 -13.67 56.27
N TRP A 96 -21.55 -12.44 56.41
CA TRP A 96 -21.22 -11.85 57.71
C TRP A 96 -22.45 -11.30 58.43
N MET A 97 -23.42 -10.71 57.71
CA MET A 97 -24.70 -10.28 58.29
C MET A 97 -25.54 -11.47 58.75
N ASP A 98 -25.67 -12.51 57.92
CA ASP A 98 -26.45 -13.71 58.26
C ASP A 98 -25.84 -14.45 59.46
N GLY A 99 -24.51 -14.61 59.48
CA GLY A 99 -23.81 -15.23 60.60
C GLY A 99 -23.83 -14.44 61.91
N TRP A 100 -24.08 -13.13 61.86
CA TRP A 100 -24.27 -12.29 63.05
C TRP A 100 -25.72 -12.25 63.53
N MET A 101 -26.70 -12.38 62.63
CA MET A 101 -28.12 -12.43 63.00
C MET A 101 -28.57 -13.81 63.51
N ASP A 102 -27.92 -14.90 63.06
CA ASP A 102 -28.18 -16.27 63.54
C ASP A 102 -27.54 -16.60 64.90
N ARG A 103 -27.02 -15.59 65.62
CA ARG A 103 -26.44 -15.71 66.96
C ARG A 103 -27.23 -14.92 68.00
#